data_AF-A0A6G7VB23-F1
#
_entry.id   AF-A0A6G7VB23-F1
#
_cell.length_a   1.000
_cell.length_b   1.000
_cell.length_c   1.000
_cell.angle_alpha   90.00
_cell.angle_beta   90.00
_cell.angle_gamma   90.00
#
_symmetry.space_group_name_H-M   'P 1'
#
loop_
_entity.id
_entity.type
_entity.pdbx_description
1 polymer ?
#
loop_
_entity_poly.entity_id
_entity_poly.type
_entity_poly.pdbx_seq_one_letter_code
_entity_poly.pdbx_strand_id
1 'polypeptide(L)'
;MSDSNAQPKPIRYKWDPETFTGYQLRFDAEGAAKGGHYCFHVEDWNCRTVTHEWPCQDLTEALEVLNRLFSVDIEEERARLNAWLPAEYRAAT
;
A
#
# COMPACT_ATOMS: atom_id res chain seq x y z
N MET A 1 18.33 11.44 19.64
CA MET A 1 17.14 11.68 18.79
C MET A 1 17.19 10.63 17.71
N SER A 2 16.43 9.55 17.86
CA SER A 2 16.39 8.49 16.87
C SER A 2 15.44 8.93 15.76
N ASP A 3 15.99 9.17 14.57
CA ASP A 3 15.20 9.33 13.36
C ASP A 3 14.50 8.00 13.06
N SER A 4 13.28 7.86 13.54
CA SER A 4 12.40 6.74 13.22
C SER A 4 11.08 7.30 12.73
N ASN A 5 11.14 8.07 11.64
CA ASN A 5 9.94 8.50 10.91
C ASN A 5 10.10 8.35 9.39
N ALA A 6 10.97 7.44 8.96
CA ALA A 6 11.11 7.12 7.54
C ALA A 6 9.98 6.15 7.15
N GLN A 7 8.90 6.70 6.61
CA GLN A 7 7.85 5.91 5.96
C GLN A 7 8.49 4.99 4.91
N PRO A 8 8.09 3.71 4.83
CA PRO A 8 8.61 2.81 3.81
C PRO A 8 8.25 3.36 2.42
N LYS A 9 9.20 3.30 1.48
CA LYS A 9 8.98 3.80 0.11
C LYS A 9 7.85 3.00 -0.55
N PRO A 10 6.86 3.64 -1.16
CA PRO A 10 5.70 2.94 -1.73
C PRO A 10 6.11 1.94 -2.81
N ILE A 11 5.39 0.82 -2.89
CA ILE A 11 5.58 -0.18 -3.96
C ILE A 11 4.74 0.24 -5.16
N ARG A 12 5.36 0.26 -6.33
CA ARG A 12 4.75 0.68 -7.59
C ARG A 12 4.41 -0.55 -8.42
N TYR A 13 3.16 -0.65 -8.86
CA TYR A 13 2.62 -1.88 -9.47
C TYR A 13 2.52 -1.79 -10.99
N LYS A 14 2.19 -0.62 -11.55
CA LYS A 14 2.26 -0.39 -12.99
C LYS A 14 2.23 1.10 -13.31
N TRP A 15 2.86 1.47 -14.43
CA TRP A 15 2.60 2.69 -15.16
C TRP A 15 1.98 2.29 -16.49
N ASP A 16 0.77 2.76 -16.76
CA ASP A 16 0.15 2.64 -18.07
C ASP A 16 0.43 3.92 -18.87
N PRO A 17 1.26 3.86 -19.94
CA PRO A 17 1.56 5.02 -20.74
C PRO A 17 0.41 5.45 -21.66
N GLU A 18 -0.58 4.59 -21.92
CA GLU A 18 -1.73 4.94 -22.77
C GLU A 18 -2.76 5.77 -21.99
N THR A 19 -3.02 5.40 -20.74
CA THR A 19 -3.96 6.12 -19.87
C THR A 19 -3.28 7.13 -18.95
N PHE A 20 -1.95 7.17 -18.90
CA PHE A 20 -1.15 7.95 -17.95
C PHE A 20 -1.51 7.70 -16.48
N THR A 21 -2.03 6.51 -16.18
CA THR A 21 -2.38 6.09 -14.82
C THR A 21 -1.34 5.12 -14.30
N GLY A 22 -0.89 5.35 -13.08
CA GLY A 22 -0.08 4.38 -12.36
C GLY A 22 -0.60 4.27 -10.95
N TYR A 23 -0.41 3.12 -10.33
CA TYR A 23 -0.89 2.90 -8.97
C TYR A 23 0.26 2.43 -8.07
N GLN A 24 0.24 2.91 -6.84
CA GLN A 24 1.19 2.54 -5.81
C GLN A 24 0.47 2.15 -4.52
N LEU A 25 1.05 1.21 -3.78
CA LEU A 25 0.64 0.90 -2.42
C LEU A 25 1.52 1.68 -1.45
N ARG A 26 0.90 2.50 -0.60
CA ARG A 26 1.55 3.20 0.51
C ARG A 26 1.08 2.63 1.84
N PHE A 27 2.01 2.48 2.77
CA PHE A 27 1.72 2.23 4.17
C PHE A 27 1.84 3.55 4.95
N ASP A 28 0.83 3.89 5.74
CA ASP A 28 0.84 5.03 6.67
C ASP A 28 1.22 4.54 8.08
N ALA A 29 2.53 4.58 8.37
CA ALA A 29 3.04 4.18 9.67
C ALA A 29 2.59 5.12 10.80
N GLU A 30 2.25 6.38 10.49
CA GLU A 30 1.78 7.33 11.51
C GLU A 30 0.33 7.03 11.89
N GLY A 31 -0.51 6.72 10.89
CA GLY A 31 -1.86 6.20 11.11
C GLY A 31 -1.86 4.91 11.93
N ALA A 32 -0.98 3.96 11.57
CA ALA A 32 -0.85 2.70 12.28
C ALA A 32 -0.42 2.88 13.75
N ALA A 33 0.59 3.72 14.00
CA ALA A 33 1.09 3.99 15.35
C ALA A 33 0.06 4.64 16.27
N LYS A 34 -0.93 5.35 15.71
CA LYS A 34 -2.03 5.98 16.46
C LYS A 34 -3.23 5.06 16.67
N GLY A 35 -3.15 3.78 16.25
CA GLY A 35 -4.26 2.84 16.27
C GLY A 35 -5.34 3.16 15.24
N GLY A 36 -5.00 3.93 14.20
CA GLY A 36 -5.91 4.25 13.12
C GLY A 36 -6.26 3.03 12.29
N HIS A 37 -7.51 2.97 11.83
CA HIS A 37 -7.91 2.08 10.74
C HIS A 37 -7.41 2.67 9.40
N TYR A 38 -7.30 1.85 8.35
CA TYR A 38 -6.93 2.30 6.99
C TYR A 38 -5.46 2.71 6.80
N CYS A 39 -4.51 1.91 7.28
CA CYS A 39 -3.07 2.22 7.12
C CYS A 39 -2.49 1.83 5.75
N PHE A 40 -3.27 1.17 4.89
CA PHE A 40 -2.87 0.79 3.54
C PHE A 40 -3.65 1.62 2.52
N HIS A 41 -2.94 2.30 1.63
CA HIS A 41 -3.54 3.18 0.64
C HIS A 41 -3.11 2.78 -0.76
N VAL A 42 -4.08 2.59 -1.64
CA VAL A 42 -3.86 2.50 -3.08
C VAL A 42 -3.98 3.92 -3.65
N GLU A 43 -2.85 4.45 -4.13
CA GLU A 43 -2.76 5.83 -4.61
C GLU A 43 -2.52 5.86 -6.11
N ASP A 44 -3.19 6.79 -6.79
CA ASP A 44 -2.78 7.15 -8.15
C ASP A 44 -1.43 7.87 -8.09
N TRP A 45 -0.47 7.32 -8.82
CA TRP A 45 0.91 7.78 -8.92
C TRP A 45 0.97 9.24 -9.40
N ASN A 46 0.15 9.60 -10.38
CA ASN A 46 0.28 10.84 -11.13
C ASN A 46 -0.42 12.00 -10.42
N CYS A 47 -1.62 11.75 -9.89
CA CYS A 47 -2.38 12.76 -9.16
C CYS A 47 -1.99 12.85 -7.68
N ARG A 48 -1.19 11.89 -7.16
CA ARG A 48 -0.82 11.76 -5.73
C ARG A 48 -2.00 11.88 -4.78
N THR A 49 -3.19 11.59 -5.29
CA THR A 49 -4.42 11.70 -4.53
C THR A 49 -4.69 10.32 -3.97
N VAL A 50 -4.83 10.22 -2.65
CA VAL A 50 -5.44 9.05 -2.04
C VAL A 50 -6.83 8.96 -2.64
N THR A 51 -7.06 7.93 -3.43
CA THR A 51 -8.39 7.69 -3.95
C THR A 51 -9.23 7.24 -2.77
N HIS A 52 -10.17 8.08 -2.34
CA HIS A 52 -11.19 7.66 -1.37
C HIS A 52 -12.16 6.62 -1.98
N GLU A 53 -11.97 6.26 -3.25
CA GLU A 53 -12.76 5.25 -3.97
C GLU A 53 -12.58 3.83 -3.40
N TRP A 54 -11.45 3.55 -2.73
CA TRP A 54 -11.20 2.23 -2.14
C TRP A 54 -10.73 2.35 -0.67
N PRO A 55 -11.65 2.58 0.28
CA PRO A 55 -11.31 2.58 1.69
C PRO A 55 -10.92 1.16 2.13
N CYS A 56 -9.63 0.83 2.06
CA CYS A 56 -9.09 -0.47 2.43
C CYS A 56 -8.81 -0.50 3.94
N GLN A 57 -9.54 -1.33 4.67
CA GLN A 57 -9.40 -1.50 6.12
C GLN A 57 -8.09 -2.20 6.49
N ASP A 58 -7.65 -3.12 5.63
CA ASP A 58 -6.47 -3.93 5.83
C ASP A 58 -5.69 -4.18 4.52
N LEU A 59 -4.59 -4.93 4.64
CA LEU A 59 -3.73 -5.28 3.51
C LEU A 59 -4.43 -6.19 2.49
N THR A 60 -5.34 -7.05 2.92
CA THR A 60 -6.06 -7.98 2.05
C THR A 60 -6.97 -7.19 1.10
N GLU A 61 -7.74 -6.24 1.64
CA GLU A 61 -8.61 -5.38 0.82
C GLU A 61 -7.79 -4.56 -0.19
N ALA A 62 -6.63 -4.04 0.21
CA ALA A 62 -5.73 -3.33 -0.70
C ALA A 62 -5.19 -4.23 -1.83
N LEU A 63 -4.83 -5.48 -1.50
CA LEU A 63 -4.37 -6.47 -2.49
C LEU A 63 -5.49 -6.91 -3.44
N GLU A 64 -6.74 -7.01 -2.97
CA GLU A 64 -7.88 -7.31 -3.83
C GLU A 64 -8.14 -6.19 -4.85
N VAL A 65 -8.00 -4.92 -4.43
CA VAL A 65 -8.08 -3.77 -5.35
C VAL A 65 -6.98 -3.85 -6.40
N LEU A 66 -5.73 -4.11 -5.99
CA LEU A 66 -4.61 -4.27 -6.91
C LEU A 66 -4.81 -5.47 -7.86
N ASN A 67 -5.37 -6.57 -7.38
CA ASN A 67 -5.69 -7.73 -8.21
C ASN A 67 -6.76 -7.40 -9.26
N ARG A 68 -7.83 -6.68 -8.88
CA ARG A 68 -8.85 -6.23 -9.86
C ARG A 68 -8.27 -5.33 -10.93
N LEU A 69 -7.32 -4.47 -10.58
CA LEU A 69 -6.71 -3.52 -11.51
C LEU A 69 -5.62 -4.15 -12.39
N PHE A 70 -4.86 -5.10 -11.87
CA PHE A 70 -3.61 -5.57 -12.50
C PHE A 70 -3.45 -7.08 -12.60
N SER A 71 -4.41 -7.87 -12.11
CA SER A 71 -4.32 -9.33 -12.05
C SER A 71 -3.03 -9.80 -11.34
N VAL A 72 -2.70 -9.20 -10.18
CA VAL A 72 -1.55 -9.63 -9.37
C VAL A 72 -1.85 -10.94 -8.64
N ASP A 73 -0.82 -11.77 -8.46
CA ASP A 73 -0.89 -12.90 -7.54
C ASP A 73 -0.88 -12.37 -6.10
N ILE A 74 -2.00 -12.54 -5.40
CA ILE A 74 -2.21 -12.02 -4.04
C ILE A 74 -1.26 -12.69 -3.04
N GLU A 75 -0.97 -13.99 -3.20
CA GLU A 75 -0.14 -14.73 -2.24
C GLU A 75 1.34 -14.38 -2.41
N GLU A 76 1.80 -14.29 -3.66
CA GLU A 76 3.17 -13.82 -3.96
C GLU A 76 3.37 -12.38 -3.47
N GLU A 77 2.40 -11.51 -3.69
CA GLU A 77 2.52 -10.11 -3.31
C GLU A 77 2.41 -9.91 -1.79
N ARG A 78 1.61 -10.72 -1.09
CA ARG A 78 1.59 -10.76 0.38
C ARG A 78 2.96 -11.15 0.94
N ALA A 79 3.61 -12.18 0.37
CA ALA A 79 4.95 -12.59 0.79
C ALA A 79 5.98 -11.46 0.57
N ARG A 80 5.92 -10.78 -0.57
CA ARG A 80 6.76 -9.62 -0.88
C ARG A 80 6.52 -8.45 0.06
N LEU A 81 5.26 -8.17 0.41
CA LEU A 81 4.86 -7.08 1.31
C LEU A 81 5.29 -7.35 2.76
N ASN A 82 5.20 -8.59 3.22
CA ASN A 82 5.72 -8.98 4.54
C ASN A 82 7.23 -8.72 4.68
N ALA A 83 8.01 -8.83 3.60
CA ALA A 83 9.42 -8.47 3.61
C ALA A 83 9.65 -6.95 3.59
N TRP A 84 8.74 -6.19 2.97
CA TRP A 84 8.82 -4.74 2.82
C TRP A 84 8.34 -3.96 4.07
N LEU A 85 7.36 -4.48 4.80
CA LEU A 85 6.82 -3.83 6.00
C LEU A 85 7.87 -3.76 7.13
N PRO A 86 7.82 -2.72 8.01
CA PRO A 86 8.64 -2.69 9.22
C PRO A 86 8.33 -3.90 10.12
N ALA A 87 9.34 -4.40 10.82
CA ALA A 87 9.26 -5.67 11.56
C ALA A 87 8.09 -5.73 12.56
N GLU A 88 7.78 -4.62 13.20
CA GLU A 88 6.65 -4.49 14.14
C GLU A 88 5.25 -4.67 13.50
N TYR A 89 5.14 -4.54 12.17
CA TYR A 89 3.88 -4.70 11.43
C TYR A 89 3.84 -5.97 10.58
N ARG A 90 4.87 -6.82 10.63
CA ARG A 90 4.94 -8.10 9.89
C ARG A 90 4.08 -9.22 10.49
N ALA A 91 3.56 -9.02 11.70
CA ALA A 91 2.89 -10.05 12.51
C ALA A 91 1.39 -9.80 12.74
N ALA A 92 0.81 -8.79 12.09
CA ALA A 92 -0.61 -8.44 12.24
C ALA A 92 -1.45 -8.68 10.96
N THR A 93 -0.88 -9.35 9.95
CA THR A 93 -1.47 -9.56 8.61
C THR A 93 -1.94 -10.98 8.34
#